data_AF-A0A2Z4PQN1-F1
#
_entry.id   AF-A0A2Z4PQN1-F1
#
_cell.length_a   1.000
_cell.length_b   1.000
_cell.length_c   1.000
_cell.angle_alpha   90.00
_cell.angle_beta   90.00
_cell.angle_gamma   90.00
#
_symmetry.space_group_name_H-M   'P 1'
#
loop_
_entity.id
_entity.type
_entity.pdbx_description
1 polymer ?
#
loop_
_entity_poly.entity_id
_entity_poly.type
_entity_poly.pdbx_seq_one_letter_code
_entity_poly.pdbx_strand_id
1 'polypeptide(L)'
;MIEKKSELLTKTSILNDFIDIDFDELSKKDEFPTIVEGLIFLVGYNHIEVKNISSNSIVFYAGIFPEDIDEKISIKDSEINGKLLMAIKTAFNVLKDIKSQPDGLAFYPREIIEENNNKILENNKIGPFFLSQIRSRII
;
A
#
# COMPACT_ATOMS: atom_id res chain seq x y z
N MET A 1 3.12 -11.30 17.34
CA MET A 1 3.85 -10.81 16.14
C MET A 1 3.33 -11.45 14.85
N ILE A 2 3.04 -12.75 14.82
CA ILE A 2 2.44 -13.45 13.66
C ILE A 2 0.99 -13.00 13.38
N GLU A 3 0.17 -12.81 14.42
CA GLU A 3 -1.25 -12.42 14.28
C GLU A 3 -1.45 -11.05 13.60
N LYS A 4 -0.69 -10.01 14.00
CA LYS A 4 -0.76 -8.68 13.36
C LYS A 4 -0.34 -8.71 11.89
N LYS A 5 0.65 -9.53 11.52
CA LYS A 5 1.07 -9.67 10.11
C LYS A 5 -0.01 -10.35 9.29
N SER A 6 -0.65 -11.39 9.83
CA SER A 6 -1.78 -12.07 9.18
C SER A 6 -2.98 -11.14 8.98
N GLU A 7 -3.27 -10.28 9.96
CA GLU A 7 -4.32 -9.27 9.86
C GLU A 7 -4.02 -8.23 8.78
N LEU A 8 -2.77 -7.72 8.71
CA LEU A 8 -2.35 -6.77 7.68
C LEU A 8 -2.38 -7.38 6.27
N LEU A 9 -2.03 -8.66 6.13
CA LEU A 9 -2.19 -9.41 4.87
C LEU A 9 -3.66 -9.60 4.48
N THR A 10 -4.56 -9.66 5.46
CA THR A 10 -6.01 -9.71 5.20
C THR A 10 -6.51 -8.32 4.79
N LYS A 11 -5.97 -7.24 5.35
CA LYS A 11 -6.29 -5.87 4.92
C LYS A 11 -5.78 -5.56 3.51
N THR A 12 -4.68 -6.16 3.07
CA THR A 12 -4.22 -6.02 1.67
C THR A 12 -5.08 -6.81 0.68
N SER A 13 -5.85 -7.82 1.12
CA SER A 13 -6.78 -8.51 0.21
C SER A 13 -7.97 -7.62 -0.19
N ILE A 14 -8.42 -6.75 0.72
CA ILE A 14 -9.46 -5.73 0.49
C ILE A 14 -9.05 -4.78 -0.65
N LEU A 15 -7.75 -4.49 -0.80
CA LEU A 15 -7.25 -3.63 -1.88
C LEU A 15 -7.59 -4.16 -3.28
N ASN A 16 -7.78 -5.47 -3.43
CA ASN A 16 -8.16 -6.06 -4.72
C ASN A 16 -9.57 -5.64 -5.16
N ASP A 17 -10.43 -5.21 -4.24
CA ASP A 17 -11.78 -4.75 -4.58
C ASP A 17 -11.78 -3.31 -5.14
N PHE A 18 -10.64 -2.63 -5.08
CA PHE A 18 -10.51 -1.21 -5.43
C PHE A 18 -9.45 -0.93 -6.52
N ILE A 19 -8.93 -1.94 -7.22
CA ILE A 19 -7.90 -1.75 -8.25
C ILE A 19 -8.39 -0.88 -9.41
N ASP A 20 -9.67 -0.96 -9.75
CA ASP A 20 -10.22 -0.31 -10.94
C ASP A 20 -10.44 1.20 -10.76
N ILE A 21 -10.38 1.71 -9.53
CA ILE A 21 -10.55 3.14 -9.24
C ILE A 21 -9.21 3.84 -9.04
N ASP A 22 -9.23 5.16 -9.09
CA ASP A 22 -8.05 5.98 -8.80
C ASP A 22 -8.00 6.37 -7.32
N PHE A 23 -6.81 6.73 -6.83
CA PHE A 23 -6.57 7.01 -5.41
C PHE A 23 -7.49 8.11 -4.85
N ASP A 24 -7.83 9.11 -5.66
CA ASP A 24 -8.69 10.23 -5.24
C ASP A 24 -10.18 9.83 -5.16
N GLU A 25 -10.58 8.74 -5.83
CA GLU A 25 -11.90 8.12 -5.67
C GLU A 25 -11.91 7.17 -4.47
N LEU A 26 -10.81 6.44 -4.28
CA LEU A 26 -10.57 5.57 -3.14
C LEU A 26 -10.64 6.34 -1.82
N SER A 27 -10.13 7.58 -1.77
CA SER A 27 -10.14 8.41 -0.56
C SER A 27 -11.53 8.83 -0.08
N LYS A 28 -12.57 8.57 -0.89
CA LYS A 28 -13.98 8.88 -0.57
C LYS A 28 -14.76 7.65 -0.08
N LYS A 29 -14.10 6.49 0.01
CA LYS A 29 -14.71 5.23 0.46
C LYS A 29 -14.68 5.12 1.98
N ASP A 30 -15.69 4.47 2.54
CA ASP A 30 -15.78 4.26 3.99
C ASP A 30 -14.66 3.33 4.48
N GLU A 31 -14.19 2.43 3.62
CA GLU A 31 -13.08 1.50 3.86
C GLU A 31 -11.70 2.17 3.76
N PHE A 32 -11.63 3.45 3.36
CA PHE A 32 -10.38 4.14 3.10
C PHE A 32 -9.39 4.09 4.29
N PRO A 33 -9.80 4.29 5.56
CA PRO A 33 -8.88 4.18 6.69
C PRO A 33 -8.24 2.78 6.79
N THR A 34 -9.01 1.71 6.58
CA THR A 34 -8.51 0.33 6.60
C THR A 34 -7.55 0.07 5.44
N ILE A 35 -7.85 0.63 4.27
CA ILE A 35 -7.01 0.56 3.07
C ILE A 35 -5.69 1.29 3.29
N VAL A 36 -5.71 2.46 3.92
CA VAL A 36 -4.48 3.20 4.28
C VAL A 36 -3.56 2.38 5.18
N GLU A 37 -4.09 1.61 6.15
CA GLU A 37 -3.26 0.68 6.93
C GLU A 37 -2.58 -0.36 6.05
N GLY A 38 -3.33 -0.98 5.12
CA GLY A 38 -2.78 -1.94 4.17
C GLY A 38 -1.68 -1.33 3.28
N LEU A 39 -1.87 -0.11 2.82
CA LEU A 39 -0.88 0.60 2.01
C LEU A 39 0.37 0.98 2.81
N ILE A 40 0.24 1.40 4.07
CA ILE A 40 1.37 1.64 4.98
C ILE A 40 2.18 0.35 5.16
N PHE A 41 1.48 -0.80 5.28
CA PHE A 41 2.13 -2.10 5.33
C PHE A 41 2.89 -2.43 4.03
N LEU A 42 2.32 -2.17 2.85
CA LEU A 42 3.01 -2.38 1.57
C LEU A 42 4.27 -1.51 1.43
N VAL A 43 4.24 -0.28 1.94
CA VAL A 43 5.37 0.65 1.93
C VAL A 43 6.54 0.20 2.81
N GLY A 44 6.33 -0.74 3.73
CA GLY A 44 7.44 -1.38 4.47
C GLY A 44 7.28 -1.42 5.99
N TYR A 45 6.27 -0.73 6.52
CA TYR A 45 6.05 -0.63 7.96
C TYR A 45 5.34 -1.87 8.49
N ASN A 46 5.77 -2.37 9.64
CA ASN A 46 5.23 -3.61 10.22
C ASN A 46 4.39 -3.33 11.46
N HIS A 47 4.64 -2.20 12.11
CA HIS A 47 3.90 -1.72 13.26
C HIS A 47 3.13 -0.49 12.84
N ILE A 48 1.80 -0.57 12.92
CA ILE A 48 0.87 0.50 12.56
C ILE A 48 -0.06 0.66 13.75
N GLU A 49 -0.15 1.89 14.27
CA GLU A 49 -1.11 2.29 15.28
C GLU A 49 -2.04 3.33 14.70
N VAL A 50 -3.34 3.08 14.82
CA VAL A 50 -4.39 4.00 14.37
C VAL A 50 -5.00 4.66 15.61
N LYS A 51 -4.99 6.00 15.63
CA LYS A 51 -5.61 6.78 16.71
C LYS A 51 -6.70 7.68 16.13
N ASN A 52 -7.91 7.50 16.62
CA ASN A 52 -9.03 8.40 16.34
C ASN A 52 -8.95 9.59 17.30
N ILE A 53 -8.60 10.77 16.79
CA ILE A 53 -8.52 12.01 17.58
C ILE A 53 -9.90 12.65 17.73
N SER A 54 -10.74 12.56 16.69
CA SER A 54 -12.13 13.00 16.68
C SER A 54 -12.94 12.20 15.67
N SER A 55 -14.23 12.50 15.52
CA SER A 55 -15.09 11.85 14.52
C SER A 55 -14.58 11.98 13.08
N ASN A 56 -13.81 13.03 12.79
CA ASN A 56 -13.32 13.35 11.45
C ASN A 56 -11.78 13.37 11.37
N SER A 57 -11.08 12.84 12.38
CA SER A 57 -9.63 12.92 12.47
C SER A 57 -9.03 11.60 12.90
N ILE A 58 -8.26 10.99 12.00
CA ILE A 58 -7.56 9.73 12.19
C ILE A 58 -6.07 9.97 11.96
N VAL A 59 -5.22 9.49 12.86
CA VAL A 59 -3.77 9.55 12.71
C VAL A 59 -3.18 8.15 12.71
N PHE A 60 -2.33 7.89 11.73
CA PHE A 60 -1.58 6.66 11.56
C PHE A 60 -0.14 6.91 11.97
N TYR A 61 0.27 6.20 13.01
CA TYR A 61 1.66 6.12 13.43
C TYR A 61 2.23 4.80 12.92
N ALA A 62 3.42 4.81 12.33
CA ALA A 62 4.00 3.57 11.83
C ALA A 62 5.52 3.50 11.99
N GLY A 63 6.01 2.29 12.28
CA GLY A 63 7.42 1.96 12.49
C GLY A 63 7.79 0.61 11.89
N ILE A 64 9.08 0.41 11.64
CA ILE A 64 9.62 -0.93 11.30
C ILE A 64 9.58 -1.81 12.56
N PHE A 65 9.85 -1.20 13.72
CA PHE A 65 9.80 -1.77 15.06
C PHE A 65 8.81 -1.00 15.94
N PRO A 66 8.31 -1.59 17.04
CA PRO A 66 7.39 -0.92 17.97
C PRO A 66 7.95 0.36 18.60
N GLU A 67 9.24 0.38 18.87
CA GLU A 67 9.97 1.50 19.49
C GLU A 67 10.22 2.68 18.53
N ASP A 68 10.13 2.45 17.22
CA ASP A 68 10.42 3.43 16.16
C ASP A 68 9.15 3.95 15.48
N ILE A 69 8.04 4.02 16.22
CA ILE A 69 6.76 4.49 15.70
C ILE A 69 6.72 6.03 15.71
N ASP A 70 6.58 6.62 14.53
CA ASP A 70 6.35 8.06 14.34
C ASP A 70 5.12 8.33 13.48
N GLU A 71 4.59 9.55 13.56
CA GLU A 71 3.44 9.97 12.76
C GLU A 71 3.80 9.92 11.27
N LYS A 72 2.99 9.19 10.49
CA LYS A 72 3.22 9.00 9.06
C LYS A 72 2.14 9.62 8.19
N ILE A 73 0.88 9.49 8.61
CA ILE A 73 -0.31 9.96 7.88
C ILE A 73 -1.33 10.48 8.87
N SER A 74 -2.04 11.54 8.48
CA SER A 74 -3.29 11.97 9.09
C SER A 74 -4.37 12.06 8.03
N ILE A 75 -5.59 11.66 8.39
CA ILE A 75 -6.81 11.92 7.62
C ILE A 75 -7.64 12.88 8.46
N LYS A 76 -7.88 14.08 7.95
CA LYS A 76 -8.70 15.09 8.61
C LYS A 76 -9.70 15.67 7.63
N ASP A 77 -10.98 15.64 7.98
CA ASP A 77 -12.06 16.20 7.14
C ASP A 77 -11.99 15.68 5.69
N SER A 78 -11.75 14.36 5.54
CA SER A 78 -11.55 13.67 4.26
C SER A 78 -10.29 14.06 3.46
N GLU A 79 -9.41 14.89 4.01
CA GLU A 79 -8.11 15.20 3.45
C GLU A 79 -7.02 14.32 4.07
N ILE A 80 -6.23 13.67 3.22
CA ILE A 80 -5.09 12.86 3.65
C ILE A 80 -3.79 13.67 3.51
N ASN A 81 -3.01 13.72 4.58
CA ASN A 81 -1.74 14.44 4.66
C ASN A 81 -0.69 13.60 5.39
N GLY A 82 0.59 13.92 5.18
CA GLY A 82 1.68 13.30 5.94
C GLY A 82 2.88 12.87 5.10
N LYS A 83 3.94 12.45 5.78
CA LYS A 83 5.24 12.12 5.17
C LYS A 83 5.17 10.90 4.25
N LEU A 84 4.25 9.95 4.50
CA LEU A 84 4.09 8.77 3.67
C LEU A 84 3.09 8.93 2.53
N LEU A 85 2.44 10.09 2.37
CA LEU A 85 1.34 10.23 1.43
C LEU A 85 1.75 9.83 0.00
N MET A 86 2.90 10.33 -0.45
CA MET A 86 3.41 10.00 -1.78
C MET A 86 3.73 8.51 -1.89
N ALA A 87 4.37 7.91 -0.88
CA ALA A 87 4.71 6.50 -0.88
C ALA A 87 3.47 5.60 -0.91
N ILE A 88 2.40 5.98 -0.22
CA ILE A 88 1.11 5.28 -0.19
C ILE A 88 0.41 5.37 -1.54
N LYS A 89 0.36 6.56 -2.15
CA LYS A 89 -0.17 6.74 -3.51
C LYS A 89 0.61 5.89 -4.52
N THR A 90 1.94 5.91 -4.44
CA THR A 90 2.79 5.09 -5.29
C THR A 90 2.57 3.59 -5.05
N ALA A 91 2.44 3.14 -3.79
CA ALA A 91 2.18 1.75 -3.49
C ALA A 91 0.84 1.26 -4.05
N PHE A 92 -0.19 2.10 -3.99
CA PHE A 92 -1.49 1.80 -4.60
C PHE A 92 -1.39 1.65 -6.12
N ASN A 93 -0.73 2.58 -6.80
CA ASN A 93 -0.55 2.51 -8.25
C ASN A 93 0.28 1.30 -8.70
N VAL A 94 1.36 1.00 -7.97
CA VAL A 94 2.17 -0.20 -8.24
C VAL A 94 1.36 -1.47 -8.04
N LEU A 95 0.50 -1.51 -7.01
CA LEU A 95 -0.41 -2.64 -6.79
C LEU A 95 -1.39 -2.81 -7.97
N LYS A 96 -2.00 -1.71 -8.43
CA LYS A 96 -2.88 -1.67 -9.60
C LYS A 96 -2.16 -2.23 -10.83
N ASP A 97 -0.95 -1.76 -11.10
CA ASP A 97 -0.16 -2.25 -12.22
C ASP A 97 0.17 -3.74 -12.09
N ILE A 98 0.61 -4.22 -10.93
CA ILE A 98 0.89 -5.65 -10.70
C ILE A 98 -0.36 -6.51 -10.96
N LYS A 99 -1.52 -6.06 -10.48
CA LYS A 99 -2.78 -6.80 -10.55
C LYS A 99 -3.44 -6.74 -11.93
N SER A 100 -3.10 -5.74 -12.74
CA SER A 100 -3.50 -5.67 -14.15
C SER A 100 -2.74 -6.66 -15.05
N GLN A 101 -1.65 -7.27 -14.54
CA GLN A 101 -0.88 -8.26 -15.29
C GLN A 101 -1.68 -9.57 -15.44
N PRO A 102 -1.49 -10.30 -16.56
CA PRO A 102 -2.14 -11.59 -16.74
C PRO A 102 -1.82 -12.57 -15.62
N ASP A 103 -2.84 -13.34 -15.22
CA ASP A 103 -2.64 -14.47 -14.31
C ASP A 103 -1.54 -15.41 -14.83
N GLY A 104 -0.67 -15.85 -13.93
CA GLY A 104 0.41 -16.76 -14.28
C GLY A 104 1.59 -16.10 -15.01
N LEU A 105 1.79 -14.78 -14.89
CA LEU A 105 2.99 -14.09 -15.40
C LEU A 105 4.31 -14.80 -15.02
N ALA A 106 4.36 -15.45 -13.86
CA ALA A 106 5.52 -16.23 -13.42
C ALA A 106 5.88 -17.42 -14.33
N PHE A 107 4.99 -17.87 -15.20
CA PHE A 107 5.22 -18.95 -16.17
C PHE A 107 5.71 -18.43 -17.54
N TYR A 108 5.80 -17.11 -17.72
CA TYR A 108 6.28 -16.52 -18.96
C TYR A 108 7.81 -16.57 -19.03
N PRO A 109 8.39 -16.47 -20.23
CA PRO A 109 9.82 -16.24 -20.43
C PRO A 109 10.36 -15.09 -19.57
N ARG A 110 11.62 -15.20 -19.15
CA ARG A 110 12.27 -14.22 -18.27
C ARG A 110 12.26 -12.82 -18.87
N GLU A 111 12.45 -12.71 -20.16
CA GLU A 111 12.49 -11.45 -20.90
C GLU A 111 11.14 -10.71 -20.79
N ILE A 112 10.02 -11.45 -20.87
CA ILE A 112 8.68 -10.87 -20.73
C ILE A 112 8.43 -10.44 -19.28
N ILE A 113 8.90 -11.20 -18.30
CA ILE A 113 8.81 -10.83 -16.88
C ILE A 113 9.62 -9.55 -16.62
N GLU A 114 10.83 -9.46 -17.16
CA GLU A 114 11.70 -8.29 -17.05
C GLU A 114 11.10 -7.06 -17.72
N GLU A 115 10.57 -7.20 -18.95
CA GLU A 115 9.91 -6.11 -19.66
C GLU A 115 8.72 -5.56 -18.87
N ASN A 116 7.89 -6.45 -18.33
CA ASN A 116 6.75 -6.07 -17.51
C ASN A 116 7.17 -5.39 -16.20
N ASN A 117 8.23 -5.88 -15.54
CA ASN A 117 8.74 -5.22 -14.35
C ASN A 117 9.30 -3.83 -14.68
N ASN A 118 10.07 -3.69 -15.76
CA ASN A 118 10.62 -2.40 -16.19
C ASN A 118 9.50 -1.39 -16.47
N LYS A 119 8.40 -1.80 -17.13
CA LYS A 119 7.22 -0.94 -17.33
C LYS A 119 6.66 -0.42 -16.01
N ILE A 120 6.49 -1.28 -14.99
CA ILE A 120 6.01 -0.85 -13.66
C ILE A 120 6.97 0.14 -13.02
N LEU A 121 8.28 -0.13 -13.09
CA LEU A 121 9.31 0.73 -12.51
C LEU A 121 9.29 2.13 -13.14
N GLU A 122 9.21 2.19 -14.47
CA GLU A 122 9.17 3.44 -15.24
C GLU A 122 7.88 4.23 -14.99
N ASN A 123 6.72 3.58 -15.07
CA ASN A 123 5.41 4.21 -14.87
C ASN A 123 5.29 4.86 -13.49
N ASN A 124 5.80 4.19 -12.45
CA ASN A 124 5.68 4.64 -11.07
C ASN A 124 6.89 5.43 -10.57
N LYS A 125 7.96 5.55 -11.38
CA LYS A 125 9.23 6.21 -11.02
C LYS A 125 9.85 5.64 -9.74
N ILE A 126 9.88 4.31 -9.64
CA ILE A 126 10.40 3.58 -8.48
C ILE A 126 11.61 2.74 -8.82
N GLY A 127 12.40 2.39 -7.80
CA GLY A 127 13.49 1.43 -7.93
C GLY A 127 13.03 -0.03 -7.79
N PRO A 128 13.83 -1.00 -8.26
CA PRO A 128 13.51 -2.43 -8.21
C PRO A 128 13.29 -2.96 -6.79
N PHE A 129 13.97 -2.37 -5.80
CA PHE A 129 13.79 -2.74 -4.39
C PHE A 129 12.36 -2.49 -3.90
N PHE A 130 11.77 -1.34 -4.24
CA PHE A 130 10.40 -0.99 -3.83
C PHE A 130 9.38 -1.93 -4.46
N LEU A 131 9.54 -2.23 -5.76
CA LEU A 131 8.69 -3.21 -6.45
C LEU A 131 8.79 -4.61 -5.82
N SER A 132 10.01 -5.07 -5.54
CA SER A 132 10.26 -6.35 -4.87
C SER A 132 9.60 -6.41 -3.49
N GLN A 133 9.65 -5.31 -2.74
CA GLN A 133 9.04 -5.24 -1.42
C GLN A 133 7.52 -5.36 -1.51
N ILE A 134 6.86 -4.62 -2.41
CA ILE A 134 5.41 -4.72 -2.61
C ILE A 134 5.03 -6.14 -3.01
N ARG A 135 5.72 -6.74 -4.00
CA ARG A 135 5.48 -8.13 -4.42
C ARG A 135 5.60 -9.12 -3.25
N SER A 136 6.58 -8.95 -2.34
CA SER A 136 6.75 -9.83 -1.18
C SER A 136 5.64 -9.71 -0.11
N ARG A 137 4.82 -8.65 -0.15
CA ARG A 137 3.79 -8.34 0.83
C ARG A 137 2.36 -8.49 0.30
N ILE A 138 2.21 -8.97 -0.93
CA ILE A 138 0.93 -9.31 -1.57
C ILE A 138 0.78 -10.82 -1.85
N ILE A 139 1.81 -11.62 -1.53
CA ILE A 139 1.88 -13.08 -1.69
C ILE A 139 1.56 -13.76 -0.35
#